data_AF-A0A944GLY3-F1
#
_entry.id   AF-A0A944GLY3-F1
#
_cell.length_a   1.000
_cell.length_b   1.000
_cell.length_c   1.000
_cell.angle_alpha   90.00
_cell.angle_beta   90.00
_cell.angle_gamma   90.00
#
_symmetry.space_group_name_H-M   'P 1'
#
loop_
_entity.id
_entity.type
_entity.pdbx_description
1 polymer ?
#
loop_
_entity_poly.entity_id
_entity_poly.type
_entity_poly.pdbx_seq_one_letter_code
_entity_poly.pdbx_strand_id
1 'polypeptide(L)'
;MSHIQDIVNDIERPSNLLIGERSNFLLSLMALSAYIIRIDGDFGMQKQGYVQYFVGTYYEPAKAQRCYELLMRILGEQPKYNPLLWAAKIEECARSIASYTTSEQRLQIIDFLILVVRAGNGVTQLEMMALTNVAVWLGVGPVAGVKINQLRMSIF
;
A
#
# COMPACT_ATOMS: atom_id res chain seq x y z
N MET A 1 -8.74 -7.73 -31.89
CA MET A 1 -8.88 -6.50 -31.06
C MET A 1 -10.00 -6.82 -30.07
N SER A 2 -9.76 -7.11 -28.79
CA SER A 2 -9.72 -6.04 -27.79
C SER A 2 -9.25 -6.49 -26.39
N HIS A 3 -8.45 -7.54 -26.20
CA HIS A 3 -7.98 -7.90 -24.84
C HIS A 3 -7.12 -6.78 -24.18
N ILE A 4 -6.47 -5.95 -25.00
CA ILE A 4 -5.74 -4.76 -24.55
C ILE A 4 -6.69 -3.58 -24.28
N GLN A 5 -7.80 -3.48 -25.01
CA GLN A 5 -8.78 -2.41 -24.82
C GLN A 5 -9.51 -2.56 -23.48
N ASP A 6 -9.76 -3.79 -23.02
CA ASP A 6 -10.41 -4.04 -21.75
C ASP A 6 -9.51 -3.64 -20.56
N ILE A 7 -8.20 -3.88 -20.66
CA ILE A 7 -7.21 -3.39 -19.68
C ILE A 7 -7.11 -1.87 -19.71
N VAL A 8 -7.23 -1.26 -20.89
CA VAL A 8 -7.20 0.20 -21.07
C VAL A 8 -8.47 0.88 -20.57
N ASN A 9 -9.63 0.23 -20.67
CA ASN A 9 -10.89 0.79 -20.19
C ASN A 9 -10.99 0.81 -18.66
N ASP A 10 -10.37 -0.14 -17.95
CA ASP A 10 -10.20 -0.08 -16.49
C ASP A 10 -9.24 1.04 -16.04
N ILE A 11 -8.44 1.58 -16.98
CA ILE A 11 -7.54 2.72 -16.73
C ILE A 11 -8.29 4.06 -16.70
N GLU A 12 -9.54 4.15 -17.17
CA GLU A 12 -10.20 5.45 -17.34
C GLU A 12 -11.11 5.91 -16.17
N ARG A 13 -11.44 5.06 -15.18
CA ARG A 13 -12.32 5.48 -14.07
C ARG A 13 -11.76 5.20 -12.66
N PRO A 14 -11.29 6.22 -11.94
CA PRO A 14 -10.63 6.03 -10.65
C PRO A 14 -11.56 5.64 -9.49
N SER A 15 -12.87 5.83 -9.63
CA SER A 15 -13.86 5.35 -8.65
C SER A 15 -13.99 3.82 -8.61
N ASN A 16 -13.64 3.13 -9.72
CA ASN A 16 -13.63 1.67 -9.84
C ASN A 16 -12.26 1.06 -9.51
N LEU A 17 -11.20 1.87 -9.29
CA LEU A 17 -9.85 1.37 -9.01
C LEU A 17 -9.79 0.44 -7.79
N LEU A 18 -10.65 0.65 -6.80
CA LEU A 18 -10.70 -0.16 -5.57
C LEU A 18 -12.02 -0.94 -5.44
N ILE A 19 -12.95 -0.77 -6.39
CA ILE A 19 -14.28 -1.39 -6.40
C ILE A 19 -14.45 -2.09 -7.74
N GLY A 20 -14.00 -3.34 -7.83
CA GLY A 20 -14.09 -4.14 -9.05
C GLY A 20 -13.34 -5.46 -8.89
N GLU A 21 -14.12 -6.55 -8.85
CA GLU A 21 -13.76 -7.98 -8.79
C GLU A 21 -12.32 -8.35 -8.42
N ARG A 22 -12.13 -8.87 -7.19
CA ARG A 22 -10.87 -9.46 -6.71
C ARG A 22 -9.67 -8.56 -7.02
N SER A 23 -9.60 -7.44 -6.32
CA SER A 23 -8.49 -6.49 -6.33
C SER A 23 -7.17 -7.25 -6.37
N ASN A 24 -6.53 -7.25 -7.56
CA ASN A 24 -5.26 -7.94 -7.79
C ASN A 24 -4.33 -7.65 -6.62
N PHE A 25 -3.64 -8.67 -6.09
CA PHE A 25 -2.73 -8.50 -4.94
C PHE A 25 -1.85 -7.25 -5.05
N LEU A 26 -1.32 -6.96 -6.24
CA LEU A 26 -0.53 -5.77 -6.53
C LEU A 26 -1.29 -4.46 -6.34
N LEU A 27 -2.53 -4.37 -6.84
CA LEU A 27 -3.36 -3.19 -6.71
C LEU A 27 -3.62 -2.90 -5.24
N SER A 28 -3.99 -3.92 -4.47
CA SER A 28 -4.23 -3.79 -3.03
C SER A 28 -2.94 -3.45 -2.29
N LEU A 29 -1.80 -4.05 -2.65
CA LEU A 29 -0.49 -3.69 -2.09
C LEU A 29 -0.14 -2.23 -2.38
N MET A 30 -0.36 -1.74 -3.61
CA MET A 30 -0.12 -0.34 -3.97
C MET A 30 -1.07 0.61 -3.24
N ALA A 31 -2.32 0.21 -3.01
CA ALA A 31 -3.28 0.98 -2.22
C ALA A 31 -2.83 1.13 -0.76
N LEU A 32 -2.36 0.04 -0.15
CA LEU A 32 -1.78 0.07 1.21
C LEU A 32 -0.52 0.95 1.25
N SER A 33 0.39 0.83 0.27
CA SER A 33 1.56 1.71 0.17
C SER A 33 1.18 3.17 0.06
N ALA A 34 0.22 3.51 -0.80
CA ALA A 34 -0.23 4.88 -0.99
C ALA A 34 -0.82 5.48 0.29
N TYR A 35 -1.60 4.69 1.02
CA TYR A 35 -2.15 5.08 2.32
C TYR A 35 -1.05 5.47 3.30
N ILE A 36 0.01 4.64 3.41
CA ILE A 36 1.18 4.90 4.26
C ILE A 36 1.99 6.11 3.79
N ILE A 37 2.26 6.21 2.49
CA ILE A 37 3.04 7.31 1.89
C ILE A 37 2.42 8.68 2.18
N ARG A 38 1.08 8.77 2.20
CA ARG A 38 0.35 10.04 2.40
C ARG A 38 0.30 10.51 3.85
N ILE A 39 0.64 9.67 4.83
CA ILE A 39 0.53 10.04 6.24
C ILE A 39 1.41 11.24 6.57
N ASP A 40 2.62 11.30 5.98
CA ASP A 40 3.46 12.49 6.05
C ASP A 40 3.59 13.11 4.67
N GLY A 41 3.22 14.38 4.53
CA GLY A 41 3.22 15.10 3.25
C GLY A 41 4.61 15.37 2.67
N ASP A 42 5.63 15.52 3.50
CA ASP A 42 6.96 16.02 3.07
C ASP A 42 7.91 14.93 2.56
N PHE A 43 7.82 13.70 3.06
CA PHE A 43 8.75 12.60 2.71
C PHE A 43 8.15 11.59 1.75
N GLY A 44 7.03 11.95 1.10
CA GLY A 44 6.33 11.07 0.19
C GLY A 44 7.20 10.62 -1.00
N MET A 45 8.12 11.47 -1.49
CA MET A 45 8.95 11.16 -2.64
C MET A 45 9.96 10.04 -2.35
N GLN A 46 10.61 10.05 -1.18
CA GLN A 46 11.56 9.02 -0.78
C GLN A 46 10.87 7.67 -0.58
N LYS A 47 9.70 7.68 0.08
CA LYS A 47 8.87 6.49 0.29
C LYS A 47 8.36 5.93 -1.05
N GLN A 48 7.95 6.78 -1.99
CA GLN A 48 7.59 6.38 -3.36
C GLN A 48 8.77 5.77 -4.11
N GLY A 49 9.96 6.39 -4.04
CA GLY A 49 11.18 5.87 -4.66
C GLY A 49 11.54 4.48 -4.13
N TYR A 50 11.35 4.22 -2.83
CA TYR A 50 11.54 2.90 -2.26
C TYR A 50 10.54 1.87 -2.82
N VAL A 51 9.26 2.22 -2.93
CA VAL A 51 8.26 1.31 -3.55
C VAL A 51 8.65 1.00 -4.99
N GLN A 52 9.09 1.98 -5.78
CA GLN A 52 9.57 1.79 -7.15
C GLN A 52 10.77 0.84 -7.20
N TYR A 53 11.77 1.05 -6.34
CA TYR A 53 12.93 0.18 -6.22
C TYR A 53 12.54 -1.26 -5.85
N PHE A 54 11.65 -1.42 -4.87
CA PHE A 54 11.18 -2.73 -4.41
C PHE A 54 10.50 -3.49 -5.55
N VAL A 55 9.52 -2.89 -6.22
CA VAL A 55 8.81 -3.60 -7.31
C VAL A 55 9.74 -3.91 -8.49
N GLY A 56 10.72 -3.05 -8.78
CA GLY A 56 11.74 -3.29 -9.80
C GLY A 56 12.73 -4.38 -9.45
N THR A 57 12.89 -4.71 -8.16
CA THR A 57 13.77 -5.78 -7.69
C THR A 57 13.08 -7.15 -7.77
N TYR A 58 11.78 -7.23 -7.50
CA TYR A 58 11.05 -8.50 -7.37
C TYR A 58 10.18 -8.87 -8.58
N TYR A 59 9.88 -7.93 -9.47
CA TYR A 59 9.04 -8.17 -10.64
C TYR A 59 9.76 -7.82 -11.94
N GLU A 60 9.36 -8.49 -13.02
CA GLU A 60 9.80 -8.15 -14.38
C GLU A 60 9.49 -6.69 -14.73
N PRO A 61 10.29 -6.04 -15.61
CA PRO A 61 10.20 -4.60 -15.88
C PRO A 61 8.80 -4.10 -16.22
N ALA A 62 8.05 -4.83 -17.06
CA ALA A 62 6.70 -4.45 -17.45
C ALA A 62 5.71 -4.43 -16.26
N LYS A 63 5.83 -5.40 -15.36
CA LYS A 63 4.98 -5.51 -14.16
C LYS A 63 5.38 -4.49 -13.10
N ALA A 64 6.68 -4.26 -12.92
CA ALA A 64 7.20 -3.22 -12.04
C ALA A 64 6.72 -1.82 -12.47
N GLN A 65 6.84 -1.51 -13.78
CA GLN A 65 6.35 -0.28 -14.37
C GLN A 65 4.85 -0.10 -14.12
N ARG A 66 4.06 -1.15 -14.34
CA ARG A 66 2.62 -1.11 -14.07
C ARG A 66 2.29 -0.86 -12.58
N CYS A 67 3.05 -1.43 -11.66
CA CYS A 67 2.86 -1.18 -10.23
C CYS A 67 3.12 0.29 -9.89
N TYR A 68 4.18 0.87 -10.45
CA TYR A 68 4.50 2.28 -10.24
C TYR A 68 3.42 3.21 -10.81
N GLU A 69 2.91 2.94 -12.01
CA GLU A 69 1.79 3.67 -12.59
C GLU A 69 0.52 3.61 -11.73
N LEU A 70 0.19 2.42 -11.22
CA LEU A 70 -0.94 2.23 -10.31
C LEU A 70 -0.74 3.04 -9.02
N LEU A 71 0.45 2.97 -8.43
CA LEU A 71 0.77 3.76 -7.24
C LEU A 71 0.58 5.25 -7.48
N MET A 72 1.16 5.80 -8.55
CA MET A 72 1.03 7.22 -8.90
C MET A 72 -0.42 7.63 -9.12
N ARG A 73 -1.20 6.78 -9.79
CA ARG A 73 -2.64 7.03 -10.00
C ARG A 73 -3.40 7.06 -8.69
N ILE A 74 -3.20 6.08 -7.81
CA ILE A 74 -3.86 6.03 -6.49
C ILE A 74 -3.50 7.27 -5.67
N LEU A 75 -2.21 7.64 -5.66
CA LEU A 75 -1.74 8.85 -4.99
C LEU A 75 -2.46 10.09 -5.57
N GLY A 76 -2.48 10.28 -6.88
CA GLY A 76 -3.14 11.43 -7.52
C GLY A 76 -4.66 11.53 -7.25
N GLU A 77 -5.32 10.38 -7.04
CA GLU A 77 -6.75 10.32 -6.78
C GLU A 77 -7.12 10.51 -5.31
N GLN A 78 -6.31 10.04 -4.37
CA GLN A 78 -6.58 10.09 -2.93
C GLN A 78 -7.05 11.46 -2.41
N PRO A 79 -6.44 12.62 -2.79
CA PRO A 79 -6.88 13.93 -2.31
C PRO A 79 -8.31 14.33 -2.70
N LYS A 80 -8.88 13.67 -3.71
CA LYS A 80 -10.25 13.93 -4.20
C LYS A 80 -11.32 13.27 -3.34
N TYR A 81 -10.93 12.35 -2.44
CA TYR A 81 -11.85 11.60 -1.60
C TYR A 81 -11.93 12.16 -0.18
N ASN A 82 -13.09 11.97 0.46
CA ASN A 82 -13.20 12.17 1.89
C ASN A 82 -12.23 11.22 2.64
N PRO A 83 -11.43 11.68 3.61
CA PRO A 83 -10.44 10.85 4.30
C PRO A 83 -11.01 9.59 4.97
N LEU A 84 -12.23 9.66 5.53
CA LEU A 84 -12.88 8.51 6.16
C LEU A 84 -13.32 7.47 5.12
N LEU A 85 -13.91 7.93 4.02
CA LEU A 85 -14.29 7.05 2.91
C LEU A 85 -13.08 6.42 2.25
N TRP A 86 -11.97 7.16 2.16
CA TRP A 86 -10.71 6.62 1.68
C TRP A 86 -10.18 5.53 2.60
N ALA A 87 -10.11 5.78 3.90
CA ALA A 87 -9.66 4.79 4.88
C ALA A 87 -10.52 3.51 4.84
N ALA A 88 -11.84 3.63 4.70
CA ALA A 88 -12.74 2.49 4.57
C ALA A 88 -12.45 1.64 3.31
N LYS A 89 -12.14 2.29 2.17
CA LYS A 89 -11.73 1.58 0.94
C LYS A 89 -10.41 0.84 1.12
N ILE A 90 -9.45 1.43 1.82
CA ILE A 90 -8.15 0.80 2.12
C ILE A 90 -8.34 -0.40 3.06
N GLU A 91 -9.21 -0.26 4.06
CA GLU A 91 -9.57 -1.36 4.96
C GLU A 91 -10.23 -2.54 4.20
N GLU A 92 -11.12 -2.26 3.26
CA GLU A 92 -11.72 -3.29 2.39
C GLU A 92 -10.65 -4.01 1.56
N CYS A 93 -9.70 -3.26 0.99
CA CYS A 93 -8.57 -3.83 0.25
C CYS A 93 -7.69 -4.72 1.13
N ALA A 94 -7.40 -4.31 2.36
CA ALA A 94 -6.65 -5.12 3.33
C ALA A 94 -7.39 -6.42 3.67
N ARG A 95 -8.69 -6.34 3.98
CA ARG A 95 -9.52 -7.51 4.30
C ARG A 95 -9.64 -8.47 3.11
N SER A 96 -9.72 -7.93 1.90
CA SER A 96 -9.70 -8.71 0.66
C SER A 96 -8.38 -9.47 0.51
N ILE A 97 -7.21 -8.81 0.63
CA ILE A 97 -5.92 -9.52 0.62
C ILE A 97 -5.89 -10.61 1.69
N ALA A 98 -6.37 -10.29 2.89
CA ALA A 98 -6.34 -11.22 4.01
C ALA A 98 -7.17 -12.49 3.78
N SER A 99 -8.20 -12.44 2.93
CA SER A 99 -9.06 -13.60 2.66
C SER A 99 -8.39 -14.67 1.79
N TYR A 100 -7.30 -14.34 1.09
CA TYR A 100 -6.60 -15.26 0.18
C TYR A 100 -5.08 -15.37 0.43
N THR A 101 -4.57 -14.77 1.51
CA THR A 101 -3.15 -14.84 1.89
C THR A 101 -2.98 -15.50 3.26
N THR A 102 -1.85 -16.18 3.48
CA THR A 102 -1.51 -16.77 4.78
C THR A 102 -1.05 -15.72 5.78
N SER A 103 -1.03 -16.06 7.07
CA SER A 103 -0.55 -15.14 8.11
C SER A 103 0.91 -14.72 7.88
N GLU A 104 1.76 -15.61 7.38
CA GLU A 104 3.15 -15.31 7.03
C GLU A 104 3.25 -14.30 5.88
N GLN A 105 2.45 -14.49 4.82
CA GLN A 105 2.40 -13.55 3.70
C GLN A 105 1.92 -12.17 4.15
N ARG A 106 0.94 -12.11 5.05
CA ARG A 106 0.44 -10.83 5.60
C ARG A 106 1.49 -10.14 6.48
N LEU A 107 2.30 -10.90 7.20
CA LEU A 107 3.47 -10.35 7.92
C LEU A 107 4.52 -9.80 6.95
N GLN A 108 4.76 -10.47 5.81
CA GLN A 108 5.67 -9.94 4.78
C GLN A 108 5.16 -8.63 4.17
N ILE A 109 3.85 -8.47 4.00
CA ILE A 109 3.25 -7.18 3.58
C ILE A 109 3.55 -6.10 4.62
N ILE A 110 3.38 -6.40 5.91
CA ILE A 110 3.73 -5.45 6.99
C ILE A 110 5.22 -5.13 6.98
N ASP A 111 6.09 -6.12 6.84
CA ASP A 111 7.55 -5.91 6.77
C ASP A 111 7.92 -4.99 5.61
N PHE A 112 7.29 -5.17 4.44
CA PHE A 112 7.45 -4.27 3.32
C PHE A 112 6.97 -2.84 3.64
N LEU A 113 5.77 -2.66 4.21
CA LEU A 113 5.25 -1.32 4.56
C LEU A 113 6.11 -0.62 5.62
N ILE A 114 6.70 -1.37 6.55
CA ILE A 114 7.68 -0.85 7.51
C ILE A 114 8.90 -0.29 6.78
N LEU A 115 9.42 -1.00 5.78
CA LEU A 115 10.57 -0.53 4.99
C LEU A 115 10.22 0.73 4.16
N VAL A 116 8.98 0.82 3.65
CA VAL A 116 8.48 2.03 2.99
C VAL A 116 8.52 3.22 3.94
N VAL A 117 8.00 3.08 5.16
CA VAL A 117 8.03 4.14 6.19
C VAL A 117 9.47 4.56 6.50
N ARG A 118 10.38 3.60 6.69
CA ARG A 118 11.79 3.85 7.01
C ARG A 118 12.58 4.54 5.89
N ALA A 119 12.10 4.52 4.66
CA ALA A 119 12.72 5.24 3.56
C ALA A 119 12.56 6.77 3.67
N GLY A 120 11.66 7.26 4.53
CA GLY A 120 11.54 8.67 4.88
C GLY A 120 12.68 9.17 5.79
N ASN A 121 12.49 10.33 6.44
CA ASN A 121 13.50 10.94 7.33
C ASN A 121 13.30 10.59 8.82
N GLY A 122 12.80 9.40 9.11
CA GLY A 122 12.38 9.00 10.45
C GLY A 122 10.98 8.38 10.40
N VAL A 123 10.52 7.89 11.54
CA VAL A 123 9.20 7.25 11.67
C VAL A 123 8.31 8.09 12.59
N THR A 124 7.22 8.63 12.08
CA THR A 124 6.30 9.46 12.86
C THR A 124 5.29 8.61 13.63
N GLN A 125 4.67 9.22 14.66
CA GLN A 125 3.63 8.53 15.43
C GLN A 125 2.41 8.20 14.56
N LEU A 126 2.07 9.06 13.61
CA LEU A 126 0.97 8.85 12.69
C LEU A 126 1.24 7.65 11.78
N GLU A 127 2.46 7.47 11.30
CA GLU A 127 2.84 6.32 10.49
C GLU A 127 2.76 5.00 11.27
N MET A 128 3.22 5.01 12.53
CA MET A 128 3.08 3.85 13.41
C MET A 128 1.60 3.49 13.63
N MET A 129 0.75 4.49 13.83
CA MET A 129 -0.69 4.27 13.96
C MET A 129 -1.29 3.71 12.66
N ALA A 130 -0.89 4.23 11.50
CA ALA A 130 -1.34 3.75 10.20
C ALA A 130 -0.90 2.29 9.94
N LEU A 131 0.35 1.94 10.24
CA LEU A 131 0.86 0.57 10.18
C LEU A 131 0.09 -0.36 11.12
N THR A 132 -0.22 0.11 12.33
CA THR A 132 -1.00 -0.66 13.31
C THR A 132 -2.41 -0.94 12.80
N ASN A 133 -3.08 0.06 12.24
CA ASN A 133 -4.40 -0.10 11.64
C ASN A 133 -4.38 -1.11 10.49
N VAL A 134 -3.41 -0.99 9.57
CA VAL A 134 -3.24 -1.95 8.46
C VAL A 134 -2.98 -3.36 8.98
N ALA A 135 -2.17 -3.53 10.03
CA ALA A 135 -1.92 -4.83 10.63
C ALA A 135 -3.18 -5.45 11.25
N VAL A 136 -4.05 -4.64 11.86
CA VAL A 136 -5.36 -5.08 12.37
C VAL A 136 -6.26 -5.50 11.21
N TRP A 137 -6.34 -4.71 10.14
CA TRP A 137 -7.16 -5.04 8.97
C TRP A 137 -6.67 -6.28 8.22
N LEU A 138 -5.37 -6.54 8.23
CA LEU A 138 -4.76 -7.76 7.72
C LEU A 138 -4.86 -8.94 8.71
N GLY A 139 -5.45 -8.78 9.89
CA GLY A 139 -5.58 -9.88 10.87
C GLY A 139 -4.24 -10.41 11.41
N VAL A 140 -3.22 -9.56 11.48
CA VAL A 140 -1.88 -9.88 12.05
C VAL A 140 -1.47 -8.91 13.17
N GLY A 141 -2.40 -8.08 13.65
CA GLY A 141 -2.18 -7.02 14.64
C GLY A 141 -1.28 -7.39 15.83
N PRO A 142 -1.56 -8.47 16.59
CA PRO A 142 -0.75 -8.83 17.76
C PRO A 142 0.73 -9.11 17.44
N VAL A 143 1.01 -9.82 16.34
CA VAL A 143 2.37 -10.21 15.95
C VAL A 143 3.10 -9.03 15.28
N ALA A 144 2.40 -8.32 14.40
CA ALA A 144 2.92 -7.12 13.75
C ALA A 144 3.19 -5.99 14.76
N GLY A 145 2.39 -5.86 15.82
CA GLY A 145 2.55 -4.85 16.86
C GLY A 145 3.93 -4.91 17.53
N VAL A 146 4.51 -6.09 17.71
CA VAL A 146 5.88 -6.24 18.24
C VAL A 146 6.91 -5.63 17.28
N LYS A 147 6.81 -5.94 15.99
CA LYS A 147 7.69 -5.41 14.93
C LYS A 147 7.55 -3.90 14.79
N ILE A 148 6.33 -3.39 14.82
CA ILE A 148 6.04 -1.94 14.73
C ILE A 148 6.60 -1.21 15.95
N ASN A 149 6.43 -1.75 17.15
CA ASN A 149 6.97 -1.15 18.38
C ASN A 149 8.50 -1.12 18.40
N GLN A 150 9.18 -2.08 17.77
CA GLN A 150 10.64 -2.08 17.62
C GLN A 150 11.16 -0.90 16.78
N LEU A 151 10.33 -0.30 15.91
CA LEU A 151 10.71 0.91 15.17
C LEU A 151 11.00 2.11 16.07
N ARG A 152 10.40 2.17 17.27
CA ARG A 152 10.70 3.21 18.25
C ARG A 152 12.12 3.11 18.82
N MET A 153 12.72 1.91 18.85
CA MET A 153 13.98 1.67 19.55
C MET A 153 15.23 1.79 18.68
N SER A 154 15.08 1.99 17.36
CA SER A 154 16.22 2.13 16.43
C SER A 154 16.63 3.58 16.14
N ILE A 155 16.20 4.56 16.96
CA ILE A 155 16.61 5.97 16.84
C ILE A 155 17.44 6.40 18.07
N PHE A 156 18.39 5.54 18.48
CA PHE A 156 19.50 5.91 19.36
C PHE A 156 20.80 5.40 18.75
#